data_AF-A0A957UFY0-F1
#
_entry.id   AF-A0A957UFY0-F1
#
_cell.length_a   1.000
_cell.length_b   1.000
_cell.length_c   1.000
_cell.angle_alpha   90.00
_cell.angle_beta   90.00
_cell.angle_gamma   90.00
#
_symmetry.space_group_name_H-M   'P 1'
#
loop_
_entity.id
_entity.type
_entity.pdbx_description
1 polymer ?
#
loop_
_entity_poly.entity_id
_entity_poly.type
_entity_poly.pdbx_seq_one_letter_code
_entity_poly.pdbx_strand_id
1 'polypeptide(L)'
;TIRYSTFHSNTVAAGSSTGGGLFPAAGTMAVAATILDDPVPCSLDGGNPGAILSAGHNLERADTCGLNDATDLTSTDPLLGPLGFGQDPVTGPHVLVHIPAYNSPAVDSIPAAQCAVVVDQENRTRPQEGNGVPPADCDRGAVEPLDGDTLQTAPLVVNDDGDSDDGRCTINHCTLREAIIQANGTVTSSVQSIRFNFGDALPHAIVPAGPLPAISVPVVVDGLSAPGATCKTWPPTLHVVLAGSSAGSGADGLHLAGDGSTVRGLVIGGFDGAGIHIAGSDNRVECSYLGANAAGTAALPNGTGLRVRGSSNQIGGTSIATRNLIAGNTLDGIAVEPGASGQDSLYNHIQGNYIGVQADGVTPLANGRDGIRLGDAPVTAAGTTVNDVASNLVGGDDASAGNVIAHSGRNGITVFCCANNRITANAIYSNTQLGIDLVGADGILGVTANDSGDLDSGGNDLQNFPVLASAAGAATITATLNSAASALYRIEFFAGDACDTSGYGEGERLLDTITLMTNSSGNVQFSQNVAGVPDGAALTATATRLLSAPAGGQVYGSTSEFSACIVKGETVTPPPAPQATLFLPAIARQ
;
A
#
# COMPACT_ATOMS: atom_id res chain seq x y z
N THR A 1 -31.48 1.81 -11.79
CA THR A 1 -31.05 1.00 -12.95
C THR A 1 -30.86 -0.42 -12.48
N ILE A 2 -31.52 -1.40 -13.10
CA ILE A 2 -31.37 -2.83 -12.81
C ILE A 2 -30.35 -3.42 -13.79
N ARG A 3 -29.44 -4.28 -13.31
CA ARG A 3 -28.47 -4.99 -14.15
C ARG A 3 -28.32 -6.45 -13.75
N TYR A 4 -27.95 -7.32 -14.71
CA TYR A 4 -27.55 -8.71 -14.45
C TYR A 4 -28.59 -9.53 -13.68
N SER A 5 -29.87 -9.28 -13.95
CA SER A 5 -31.00 -9.90 -13.24
C SER A 5 -31.78 -10.82 -14.19
N THR A 6 -32.49 -11.79 -13.63
CA THR A 6 -33.40 -12.68 -14.38
C THR A 6 -34.77 -12.64 -13.72
N PHE A 7 -35.81 -12.36 -14.50
CA PHE A 7 -37.21 -12.36 -14.07
C PHE A 7 -37.95 -13.42 -14.90
N HIS A 8 -38.58 -14.42 -14.27
CA HIS A 8 -39.23 -15.53 -14.99
C HIS A 8 -40.56 -15.96 -14.34
N SER A 9 -41.60 -16.17 -15.16
CA SER A 9 -42.84 -16.89 -14.80
C SER A 9 -43.58 -16.41 -13.53
N ASN A 10 -43.78 -15.11 -13.36
CA ASN A 10 -44.65 -14.58 -12.30
C ASN A 10 -46.15 -14.66 -12.67
N THR A 11 -46.63 -15.86 -12.98
CA THR A 11 -48.05 -16.10 -13.31
C THR A 11 -48.95 -16.14 -12.06
N VAL A 12 -49.94 -15.24 -11.99
CA VAL A 12 -51.05 -15.35 -11.02
C VAL A 12 -52.06 -16.39 -11.53
N ALA A 13 -52.51 -17.29 -10.66
CA ALA A 13 -53.67 -18.10 -10.94
C ALA A 13 -54.91 -17.19 -11.11
N ALA A 14 -55.43 -17.13 -12.33
CA ALA A 14 -56.72 -16.59 -12.78
C ALA A 14 -57.54 -15.75 -11.76
N GLY A 15 -57.51 -14.41 -11.88
CA GLY A 15 -58.66 -13.58 -11.47
C GLY A 15 -58.40 -12.23 -10.79
N SER A 16 -57.18 -11.89 -10.36
CA SER A 16 -56.87 -10.57 -9.78
C SER A 16 -55.58 -9.99 -10.38
N SER A 17 -55.68 -8.74 -10.85
CA SER A 17 -54.66 -8.02 -11.62
C SER A 17 -53.56 -7.42 -10.74
N THR A 18 -52.74 -8.24 -10.07
CA THR A 18 -51.55 -7.76 -9.34
C THR A 18 -50.48 -8.86 -9.26
N GLY A 19 -49.83 -9.18 -10.37
CA GLY A 19 -48.67 -10.07 -10.34
C GLY A 19 -47.63 -9.73 -11.40
N GLY A 20 -46.41 -9.43 -10.93
CA GLY A 20 -45.23 -10.11 -11.44
C GLY A 20 -44.25 -9.37 -12.36
N GLY A 21 -44.68 -8.33 -13.07
CA GLY A 21 -43.82 -7.60 -14.00
C GLY A 21 -42.95 -6.53 -13.34
N LEU A 22 -41.94 -6.03 -14.06
CA LEU A 22 -41.24 -4.80 -13.67
C LEU A 22 -42.24 -3.63 -13.65
N PHE A 23 -42.50 -3.07 -12.47
CA PHE A 23 -43.44 -1.96 -12.27
C PHE A 23 -42.74 -0.73 -11.66
N PRO A 24 -42.42 0.30 -12.46
CA PRO A 24 -41.98 1.57 -11.91
C PRO A 24 -43.18 2.36 -11.38
N ALA A 25 -43.39 2.38 -10.05
CA ALA A 25 -44.47 3.11 -9.41
C ALA A 25 -44.42 4.65 -9.68
N ALA A 26 -43.24 5.20 -9.95
CA ALA A 26 -43.00 6.55 -10.47
C ALA A 26 -41.56 6.69 -11.03
N GLY A 27 -41.29 7.66 -11.91
CA GLY A 27 -39.94 7.98 -12.39
C GLY A 27 -39.47 7.12 -13.58
N THR A 28 -38.15 7.00 -13.80
CA THR A 28 -37.58 6.19 -14.90
C THR A 28 -36.71 5.07 -14.32
N MET A 29 -37.02 3.83 -14.69
CA MET A 29 -36.24 2.64 -14.38
C MET A 29 -35.44 2.22 -15.61
N ALA A 30 -34.10 2.29 -15.56
CA ALA A 30 -33.29 1.73 -16.64
C ALA A 30 -32.94 0.25 -16.39
N VAL A 31 -32.90 -0.59 -17.44
CA VAL A 31 -32.50 -2.02 -17.37
C VAL A 31 -31.35 -2.31 -18.33
N ALA A 32 -30.33 -3.05 -17.91
CA ALA A 32 -29.24 -3.51 -18.79
C ALA A 32 -28.80 -4.94 -18.45
N ALA A 33 -28.34 -5.72 -19.42
CA ALA A 33 -27.85 -7.09 -19.19
C ALA A 33 -28.82 -7.98 -18.39
N THR A 34 -30.13 -7.83 -18.60
CA THR A 34 -31.20 -8.46 -17.80
C THR A 34 -32.04 -9.40 -18.66
N ILE A 35 -32.44 -10.56 -18.12
CA ILE A 35 -33.36 -11.50 -18.76
C ILE A 35 -34.79 -11.28 -18.23
N LEU A 36 -35.75 -11.07 -19.12
CA LEU A 36 -37.18 -10.89 -18.83
C LEU A 36 -37.98 -11.99 -19.54
N ASP A 37 -38.45 -12.96 -18.79
CA ASP A 37 -39.17 -14.12 -19.31
C ASP A 37 -40.57 -14.25 -18.67
N ASP A 38 -41.41 -13.25 -18.88
CA ASP A 38 -42.77 -13.16 -18.36
C ASP A 38 -43.82 -13.28 -19.49
N PRO A 39 -44.89 -14.08 -19.35
CA PRO A 39 -46.04 -14.05 -20.27
C PRO A 39 -46.92 -12.79 -20.17
N VAL A 40 -46.76 -11.95 -19.14
CA VAL A 40 -47.54 -10.71 -18.94
C VAL A 40 -46.73 -9.48 -19.40
N PRO A 41 -47.33 -8.52 -20.13
CA PRO A 41 -46.66 -7.25 -20.45
C PRO A 41 -46.18 -6.54 -19.18
N CYS A 42 -45.06 -5.81 -19.23
CA CYS A 42 -44.69 -4.84 -18.18
C CYS A 42 -45.87 -3.86 -18.01
N SER A 43 -46.76 -4.12 -17.03
CA SER A 43 -48.04 -3.44 -16.99
C SER A 43 -47.90 -2.01 -16.50
N LEU A 44 -48.24 -1.06 -17.35
CA LEU A 44 -48.47 0.35 -17.03
C LEU A 44 -49.89 0.49 -16.43
N ASP A 45 -50.16 -0.14 -15.28
CA ASP A 45 -51.50 -0.15 -14.69
C ASP A 45 -51.93 1.26 -14.25
N GLY A 46 -52.80 1.89 -15.06
CA GLY A 46 -53.91 2.77 -14.64
C GLY A 46 -53.64 4.05 -13.82
N GLY A 47 -52.42 4.32 -13.38
CA GLY A 47 -52.08 5.46 -12.53
C GLY A 47 -50.65 5.90 -12.78
N ASN A 48 -50.48 6.87 -13.68
CA ASN A 48 -49.23 7.56 -14.05
C ASN A 48 -47.92 6.74 -13.88
N PRO A 49 -47.79 5.60 -14.57
CA PRO A 49 -46.66 4.69 -14.40
C PRO A 49 -45.36 5.32 -14.90
N GLY A 50 -44.25 4.99 -14.23
CA GLY A 50 -42.92 5.40 -14.65
C GLY A 50 -42.48 4.77 -15.99
N ALA A 51 -41.39 5.28 -16.57
CA ALA A 51 -40.83 4.77 -17.82
C ALA A 51 -39.78 3.67 -17.57
N ILE A 52 -39.78 2.62 -18.39
CA ILE A 52 -38.65 1.67 -18.46
C ILE A 52 -37.75 2.10 -19.61
N LEU A 53 -36.45 2.26 -19.35
CA LEU A 53 -35.44 2.61 -20.35
C LEU A 53 -34.50 1.41 -20.56
N SER A 54 -34.34 0.95 -21.79
CA SER A 54 -33.25 0.00 -22.06
C SER A 54 -31.90 0.72 -22.07
N ALA A 55 -30.92 0.14 -21.39
CA ALA A 55 -29.51 0.51 -21.42
C ALA A 55 -28.64 -0.59 -22.04
N GLY A 56 -29.25 -1.52 -22.79
CA GLY A 56 -28.57 -2.50 -23.63
C GLY A 56 -28.33 -3.89 -23.01
N HIS A 57 -28.06 -4.85 -23.89
CA HIS A 57 -27.73 -6.24 -23.60
C HIS A 57 -28.81 -7.04 -22.87
N ASN A 58 -30.06 -6.62 -22.92
CA ASN A 58 -31.16 -7.35 -22.30
C ASN A 58 -31.67 -8.50 -23.18
N LEU A 59 -32.39 -9.44 -22.59
CA LEU A 59 -33.08 -10.52 -23.29
C LEU A 59 -34.53 -10.53 -22.84
N GLU A 60 -35.49 -10.30 -23.73
CA GLU A 60 -36.92 -10.38 -23.36
C GLU A 60 -37.69 -11.40 -24.20
N ARG A 61 -38.60 -12.15 -23.59
CA ARG A 61 -39.56 -13.00 -24.32
C ARG A 61 -40.81 -12.19 -24.63
N ALA A 62 -41.15 -12.10 -25.92
CA ALA A 62 -42.41 -11.55 -26.44
C ALA A 62 -42.61 -10.02 -26.42
N ASP A 63 -41.54 -9.21 -26.39
CA ASP A 63 -41.60 -7.74 -26.55
C ASP A 63 -42.51 -7.07 -25.48
N THR A 64 -42.39 -7.56 -24.25
CA THR A 64 -43.30 -7.25 -23.14
C THR A 64 -42.98 -5.93 -22.46
N CYS A 65 -41.76 -5.42 -22.60
CA CYS A 65 -41.28 -4.23 -21.87
C CYS A 65 -40.74 -3.12 -22.79
N GLY A 66 -40.84 -3.29 -24.11
CA GLY A 66 -40.49 -2.28 -25.11
C GLY A 66 -39.00 -1.93 -25.12
N LEU A 67 -38.14 -2.94 -24.93
CA LEU A 67 -36.70 -2.75 -24.92
C LEU A 67 -36.21 -2.48 -26.35
N ASN A 68 -35.50 -1.37 -26.53
CA ASN A 68 -35.23 -0.82 -27.85
C ASN A 68 -33.77 -0.41 -28.05
N ASP A 69 -32.86 -0.86 -27.19
CA ASP A 69 -31.43 -0.67 -27.41
C ASP A 69 -30.93 -1.65 -28.49
N ALA A 70 -29.97 -1.21 -29.30
CA ALA A 70 -29.44 -1.99 -30.43
C ALA A 70 -28.78 -3.31 -30.01
N THR A 71 -28.44 -3.47 -28.73
CA THR A 71 -27.79 -4.64 -28.17
C THR A 71 -28.74 -5.59 -27.43
N ASP A 72 -30.03 -5.25 -27.34
CA ASP A 72 -31.05 -6.11 -26.76
C ASP A 72 -31.45 -7.25 -27.70
N LEU A 73 -31.85 -8.39 -27.12
CA LEU A 73 -32.33 -9.56 -27.83
C LEU A 73 -33.80 -9.79 -27.47
N THR A 74 -34.68 -9.70 -28.46
CA THR A 74 -36.13 -9.92 -28.27
C THR A 74 -36.54 -11.29 -28.82
N SER A 75 -37.35 -12.02 -28.06
CA SER A 75 -37.92 -13.33 -28.42
C SER A 75 -36.89 -14.34 -28.94
N THR A 76 -35.67 -14.25 -28.43
CA THR A 76 -34.56 -15.16 -28.78
C THR A 76 -34.39 -16.15 -27.65
N ASP A 77 -34.34 -17.45 -27.97
CA ASP A 77 -34.01 -18.48 -26.98
C ASP A 77 -32.52 -18.36 -26.65
N PRO A 78 -32.12 -18.10 -25.40
CA PRO A 78 -30.71 -17.93 -25.09
C PRO A 78 -30.00 -19.27 -25.25
N LEU A 79 -28.96 -19.31 -26.09
CA LEU A 79 -28.06 -20.46 -26.19
C LEU A 79 -27.23 -20.57 -24.90
N LEU A 80 -27.79 -21.21 -23.87
CA LEU A 80 -27.09 -21.51 -22.62
C LEU A 80 -26.54 -22.95 -22.63
N GLY A 81 -25.31 -23.13 -22.14
CA GLY A 81 -24.65 -24.44 -22.05
C GLY A 81 -25.20 -25.34 -20.92
N PRO A 82 -24.80 -26.63 -20.85
CA PRO A 82 -25.34 -27.58 -19.88
C PRO A 82 -24.89 -27.35 -18.43
N LEU A 83 -25.82 -27.60 -17.49
CA LEU A 83 -25.67 -27.47 -16.02
C LEU A 83 -24.97 -28.71 -15.39
N GLY A 84 -24.16 -28.49 -14.35
CA GLY A 84 -23.60 -29.54 -13.47
C GLY A 84 -24.42 -29.70 -12.17
N PHE A 85 -24.68 -30.95 -11.76
CA PHE A 85 -25.74 -31.36 -10.82
C PHE A 85 -25.47 -31.12 -9.31
N GLY A 86 -26.51 -30.64 -8.62
CA GLY A 86 -26.93 -31.08 -7.28
C GLY A 86 -28.40 -31.51 -7.36
N GLN A 87 -28.74 -32.69 -6.84
CA GLN A 87 -29.93 -33.48 -7.22
C GLN A 87 -31.26 -32.99 -6.63
N ASP A 88 -32.29 -32.80 -7.46
CA ASP A 88 -33.71 -33.03 -7.10
C ASP A 88 -34.42 -33.74 -8.29
N PRO A 89 -35.04 -34.93 -8.10
CA PRO A 89 -35.65 -35.72 -9.15
C PRO A 89 -37.19 -35.68 -9.11
N VAL A 90 -37.86 -34.56 -9.40
CA VAL A 90 -39.29 -34.60 -9.77
C VAL A 90 -39.63 -33.55 -10.86
N THR A 91 -39.57 -34.02 -12.11
CA THR A 91 -40.27 -33.50 -13.32
C THR A 91 -39.87 -32.15 -13.95
N GLY A 92 -38.86 -32.18 -14.84
CA GLY A 92 -38.83 -31.50 -16.16
C GLY A 92 -38.65 -29.96 -16.22
N PRO A 93 -38.00 -29.40 -17.27
CA PRO A 93 -37.00 -28.35 -17.09
C PRO A 93 -37.46 -26.96 -17.52
N HIS A 94 -37.10 -25.92 -16.76
CA HIS A 94 -36.50 -24.68 -17.28
C HIS A 94 -35.65 -24.06 -16.15
N VAL A 95 -34.33 -24.29 -16.20
CA VAL A 95 -33.35 -23.61 -15.35
C VAL A 95 -32.48 -22.78 -16.27
N LEU A 96 -32.64 -21.46 -16.22
CA LEU A 96 -31.82 -20.49 -16.95
C LEU A 96 -30.69 -20.03 -16.01
N VAL A 97 -29.46 -20.48 -16.24
CA VAL A 97 -28.27 -19.91 -15.59
C VAL A 97 -27.11 -19.85 -16.58
N HIS A 98 -26.83 -18.67 -17.13
CA HIS A 98 -25.47 -18.19 -17.37
C HIS A 98 -25.41 -16.68 -17.69
N ILE A 99 -24.78 -15.88 -16.81
CA ILE A 99 -23.73 -14.89 -17.17
C ILE A 99 -22.70 -14.90 -16.00
N PRO A 100 -21.37 -14.93 -16.27
CA PRO A 100 -20.33 -15.31 -15.31
C PRO A 100 -19.81 -14.14 -14.44
N ALA A 101 -20.70 -13.31 -13.89
CA ALA A 101 -20.33 -12.36 -12.84
C ALA A 101 -20.78 -12.95 -11.49
N TYR A 102 -19.84 -13.12 -10.56
CA TYR A 102 -20.12 -13.44 -9.17
C TYR A 102 -21.19 -12.47 -8.64
N ASN A 103 -22.31 -13.00 -8.08
CA ASN A 103 -23.46 -12.30 -7.48
C ASN A 103 -24.56 -11.75 -8.43
N SER A 104 -25.14 -12.60 -9.30
CA SER A 104 -26.45 -12.28 -9.91
C SER A 104 -27.58 -12.58 -8.89
N PRO A 105 -28.41 -11.60 -8.48
CA PRO A 105 -29.49 -11.79 -7.52
C PRO A 105 -30.73 -12.38 -8.22
N ALA A 106 -30.58 -13.51 -8.92
CA ALA A 106 -31.72 -14.18 -9.53
C ALA A 106 -32.63 -14.73 -8.44
N VAL A 107 -33.75 -14.08 -8.14
CA VAL A 107 -34.73 -14.54 -7.15
C VAL A 107 -35.55 -15.67 -7.77
N ASP A 108 -35.53 -16.87 -7.18
CA ASP A 108 -36.43 -17.96 -7.58
C ASP A 108 -37.87 -17.61 -7.15
N SER A 109 -38.82 -17.70 -8.10
CA SER A 109 -40.24 -17.49 -7.86
C SER A 109 -40.86 -18.80 -7.34
N ILE A 110 -41.17 -18.84 -6.05
CA ILE A 110 -41.82 -20.02 -5.44
C ILE A 110 -43.35 -19.93 -5.51
N PRO A 111 -44.08 -21.06 -5.65
CA PRO A 111 -45.53 -21.08 -5.53
C PRO A 111 -46.02 -20.62 -4.14
N ALA A 112 -47.21 -20.02 -4.07
CA ALA A 112 -47.82 -19.52 -2.81
C ALA A 112 -47.88 -20.56 -1.68
N ALA A 113 -48.00 -21.85 -2.04
CA ALA A 113 -48.00 -22.96 -1.08
C ALA A 113 -46.66 -23.19 -0.36
N GLN A 114 -45.57 -22.54 -0.81
CA GLN A 114 -44.22 -22.67 -0.27
C GLN A 114 -43.73 -21.42 0.49
N CYS A 115 -44.58 -20.40 0.71
CA CYS A 115 -44.25 -19.19 1.49
C CYS A 115 -43.90 -19.44 2.98
N ALA A 116 -43.82 -20.69 3.43
CA ALA A 116 -43.26 -21.05 4.73
C ALA A 116 -41.73 -20.91 4.79
N VAL A 117 -41.05 -20.79 3.64
CA VAL A 117 -39.61 -20.56 3.56
C VAL A 117 -39.34 -19.05 3.62
N VAL A 118 -38.87 -18.58 4.77
CA VAL A 118 -38.61 -17.15 5.04
C VAL A 118 -37.35 -16.60 4.37
N VAL A 119 -36.55 -17.46 3.73
CA VAL A 119 -35.32 -17.07 3.03
C VAL A 119 -35.32 -17.53 1.56
N ASP A 120 -34.53 -16.86 0.72
CA ASP A 120 -34.29 -17.27 -0.67
C ASP A 120 -33.17 -18.34 -0.77
N GLN A 121 -32.81 -18.77 -1.99
CA GLN A 121 -31.74 -19.75 -2.22
C GLN A 121 -30.33 -19.24 -1.87
N GLU A 122 -30.18 -17.94 -1.60
CA GLU A 122 -28.97 -17.31 -1.05
C GLU A 122 -29.05 -17.14 0.47
N ASN A 123 -30.09 -17.71 1.10
CA ASN A 123 -30.33 -17.66 2.54
C ASN A 123 -30.61 -16.23 3.08
N ARG A 124 -31.06 -15.31 2.23
CA ARG A 124 -31.50 -13.95 2.61
C ARG A 124 -33.00 -13.90 2.91
N THR A 125 -33.41 -13.08 3.87
CA THR A 125 -34.84 -12.96 4.27
C THR A 125 -35.67 -12.38 3.12
N ARG A 126 -36.78 -13.04 2.77
CA ARG A 126 -37.70 -12.54 1.73
C ARG A 126 -38.38 -11.23 2.21
N PRO A 127 -38.44 -10.16 1.39
CA PRO A 127 -39.21 -8.96 1.72
C PRO A 127 -40.69 -9.27 1.95
N GLN A 128 -41.31 -8.57 2.91
CA GLN A 128 -42.77 -8.59 3.13
C GLN A 128 -43.42 -7.49 2.30
N GLU A 129 -44.59 -7.75 1.71
CA GLU A 129 -45.27 -6.81 0.81
C GLU A 129 -45.39 -5.40 1.41
N GLY A 130 -44.91 -4.38 0.67
CA GLY A 130 -44.96 -2.97 1.07
C GLY A 130 -46.37 -2.35 1.16
N ASN A 131 -47.44 -3.14 1.04
CA ASN A 131 -48.83 -2.66 1.06
C ASN A 131 -49.48 -2.62 2.45
N GLY A 132 -48.76 -3.03 3.51
CA GLY A 132 -49.25 -3.01 4.89
C GLY A 132 -50.30 -4.08 5.22
N VAL A 133 -50.42 -5.14 4.40
CA VAL A 133 -51.30 -6.29 4.66
C VAL A 133 -50.52 -7.40 5.39
N PRO A 134 -51.07 -8.03 6.45
CA PRO A 134 -50.42 -9.15 7.14
C PRO A 134 -50.18 -10.38 6.22
N PRO A 135 -49.30 -11.32 6.60
CA PRO A 135 -48.35 -12.03 5.74
C PRO A 135 -48.95 -13.22 4.97
N ALA A 136 -50.10 -13.04 4.33
CA ALA A 136 -50.74 -14.12 3.58
C ALA A 136 -50.04 -14.42 2.25
N ASP A 137 -49.34 -13.44 1.68
CA ASP A 137 -48.67 -13.56 0.38
C ASP A 137 -47.22 -13.05 0.54
N CYS A 138 -46.24 -13.89 0.20
CA CYS A 138 -44.84 -13.50 0.15
C CYS A 138 -44.54 -12.82 -1.20
N ASP A 139 -43.71 -11.78 -1.22
CA ASP A 139 -43.36 -11.09 -2.47
C ASP A 139 -42.74 -12.09 -3.47
N ARG A 140 -43.46 -12.30 -4.57
CA ARG A 140 -43.12 -13.24 -5.63
C ARG A 140 -42.21 -12.54 -6.62
N GLY A 141 -40.95 -12.38 -6.24
CA GLY A 141 -39.85 -12.13 -7.16
C GLY A 141 -39.55 -10.67 -7.52
N ALA A 142 -40.00 -9.68 -6.76
CA ALA A 142 -39.52 -8.32 -6.96
C ALA A 142 -38.27 -8.02 -6.11
N VAL A 143 -37.21 -7.52 -6.75
CA VAL A 143 -36.20 -6.72 -6.04
C VAL A 143 -36.88 -5.38 -5.74
N GLU A 144 -37.49 -5.25 -4.57
CA GLU A 144 -37.88 -3.93 -4.08
C GLU A 144 -36.60 -3.20 -3.66
N PRO A 145 -36.28 -2.02 -4.22
CA PRO A 145 -35.28 -1.17 -3.59
C PRO A 145 -35.81 -0.87 -2.19
N LEU A 146 -35.11 -1.34 -1.15
CA LEU A 146 -35.38 -0.95 0.22
C LEU A 146 -35.51 0.58 0.23
N ASP A 147 -36.70 1.09 0.55
CA ASP A 147 -36.97 2.52 0.57
C ASP A 147 -35.93 3.20 1.48
N GLY A 148 -34.95 3.87 0.86
CA GLY A 148 -33.87 4.57 1.56
C GLY A 148 -32.53 3.85 1.67
N ASP A 149 -32.33 2.63 1.16
CA ASP A 149 -31.02 1.98 1.13
C ASP A 149 -30.39 2.00 -0.27
N THR A 150 -30.02 3.20 -0.70
CA THR A 150 -29.43 3.41 -2.03
C THR A 150 -27.95 3.09 -2.03
N LEU A 151 -27.45 2.47 -3.11
CA LEU A 151 -26.01 2.38 -3.38
C LEU A 151 -25.37 3.76 -3.31
N GLN A 152 -24.21 3.83 -2.68
CA GLN A 152 -23.47 5.07 -2.63
C GLN A 152 -22.89 5.42 -4.01
N THR A 153 -22.73 6.70 -4.28
CA THR A 153 -21.89 7.19 -5.39
C THR A 153 -20.78 8.02 -4.78
N ALA A 154 -19.59 8.02 -5.39
CA ALA A 154 -18.41 8.70 -4.87
C ALA A 154 -18.72 10.08 -4.24
N PRO A 155 -18.28 10.36 -3.00
CA PRO A 155 -17.44 9.50 -2.15
C PRO A 155 -18.19 8.28 -1.59
N LEU A 156 -17.50 7.14 -1.53
CA LEU A 156 -17.95 5.95 -0.81
C LEU A 156 -17.60 6.14 0.67
N VAL A 157 -18.59 6.00 1.56
CA VAL A 157 -18.47 6.21 3.00
C VAL A 157 -18.65 4.86 3.68
N VAL A 158 -17.56 4.34 4.21
CA VAL A 158 -17.57 3.21 5.13
C VAL A 158 -18.25 3.66 6.42
N ASN A 159 -19.38 3.05 6.72
CA ASN A 159 -20.22 3.34 7.89
C ASN A 159 -20.45 2.10 8.77
N ASP A 160 -19.92 0.95 8.36
CA ASP A 160 -19.92 -0.29 9.13
C ASP A 160 -18.46 -0.77 9.30
N ASP A 161 -18.06 -1.09 10.53
CA ASP A 161 -16.72 -1.60 10.87
C ASP A 161 -16.60 -3.13 10.84
N GLY A 162 -17.67 -3.81 10.44
CA GLY A 162 -17.68 -5.22 10.06
C GLY A 162 -16.98 -5.50 8.73
N ASP A 163 -17.03 -6.77 8.32
CA ASP A 163 -16.47 -7.27 7.06
C ASP A 163 -17.49 -8.16 6.32
N SER A 164 -18.79 -7.93 6.53
CA SER A 164 -19.84 -8.47 5.67
C SER A 164 -19.61 -8.00 4.23
N ASP A 165 -19.85 -8.91 3.29
CA ASP A 165 -19.91 -8.61 1.87
C ASP A 165 -21.26 -9.09 1.36
N ASP A 166 -22.23 -8.19 1.32
CA ASP A 166 -23.51 -8.45 0.66
C ASP A 166 -23.49 -8.07 -0.84
N GLY A 167 -22.33 -7.59 -1.31
CA GLY A 167 -22.09 -7.12 -2.67
C GLY A 167 -22.48 -5.65 -2.91
N ARG A 168 -22.85 -4.88 -1.88
CA ARG A 168 -23.35 -3.50 -2.03
C ARG A 168 -22.85 -2.58 -0.93
N CYS A 169 -22.16 -1.50 -1.32
CA CYS A 169 -21.92 -0.37 -0.41
C CYS A 169 -23.09 0.62 -0.53
N THR A 170 -23.99 0.59 0.44
CA THR A 170 -25.20 1.43 0.51
C THR A 170 -25.07 2.50 1.59
N ILE A 171 -26.00 3.48 1.60
CA ILE A 171 -25.95 4.58 2.57
C ILE A 171 -26.18 4.12 4.02
N ASN A 172 -26.80 2.95 4.24
CA ASN A 172 -27.02 2.41 5.59
C ASN A 172 -26.05 1.29 5.97
N HIS A 173 -25.43 0.62 4.99
CA HIS A 173 -24.43 -0.42 5.24
C HIS A 173 -23.37 -0.41 4.14
N CYS A 174 -22.13 -0.16 4.54
CA CYS A 174 -20.99 -0.18 3.66
C CYS A 174 -19.74 -0.49 4.48
N THR A 175 -19.23 -1.71 4.31
CA THR A 175 -17.94 -2.11 4.87
C THR A 175 -16.78 -1.60 4.00
N LEU A 176 -15.55 -1.62 4.53
CA LEU A 176 -14.37 -1.29 3.73
C LEU A 176 -14.20 -2.23 2.53
N ARG A 177 -14.54 -3.52 2.70
CA ARG A 177 -14.49 -4.51 1.61
C ARG A 177 -15.44 -4.13 0.49
N GLU A 178 -16.69 -3.83 0.81
CA GLU A 178 -17.71 -3.41 -0.16
C GLU A 178 -17.31 -2.10 -0.85
N ALA A 179 -16.78 -1.13 -0.11
CA ALA A 179 -16.28 0.13 -0.67
C ALA A 179 -15.15 -0.10 -1.69
N ILE A 180 -14.21 -1.01 -1.40
CA ILE A 180 -13.13 -1.36 -2.35
C ILE A 180 -13.69 -2.06 -3.59
N ILE A 181 -14.59 -3.04 -3.42
CA ILE A 181 -15.21 -3.77 -4.54
C ILE A 181 -15.95 -2.79 -5.46
N GLN A 182 -16.72 -1.88 -4.87
CA GLN A 182 -17.48 -0.89 -5.63
C GLN A 182 -16.57 0.13 -6.32
N ALA A 183 -15.50 0.59 -5.66
CA ALA A 183 -14.50 1.45 -6.29
C ALA A 183 -13.87 0.77 -7.52
N ASN A 184 -13.42 -0.47 -7.37
CA ASN A 184 -12.83 -1.26 -8.47
C ASN A 184 -13.79 -1.51 -9.63
N GLY A 185 -15.10 -1.63 -9.36
CA GLY A 185 -16.14 -1.80 -10.37
C GLY A 185 -16.48 -0.53 -11.17
N THR A 186 -15.91 0.61 -10.79
CA THR A 186 -16.24 1.90 -11.40
C THR A 186 -15.44 2.14 -12.68
N VAL A 187 -16.12 2.27 -13.83
CA VAL A 187 -15.53 2.51 -15.16
C VAL A 187 -15.18 3.98 -15.45
N THR A 188 -15.13 4.84 -14.43
CA THR A 188 -14.92 6.29 -14.63
C THR A 188 -13.44 6.68 -14.50
N SER A 189 -13.02 7.73 -15.20
CA SER A 189 -11.67 8.31 -15.08
C SER A 189 -11.45 9.16 -13.82
N SER A 190 -12.46 9.34 -12.98
CA SER A 190 -12.33 10.08 -11.73
C SER A 190 -11.85 9.19 -10.59
N VAL A 191 -10.81 9.64 -9.89
CA VAL A 191 -10.29 9.02 -8.65
C VAL A 191 -11.44 8.87 -7.66
N GLN A 192 -11.69 7.65 -7.20
CA GLN A 192 -12.73 7.40 -6.19
C GLN A 192 -12.21 7.82 -4.81
N SER A 193 -13.10 8.23 -3.91
CA SER A 193 -12.73 8.52 -2.52
C SER A 193 -13.50 7.59 -1.59
N ILE A 194 -12.75 6.84 -0.78
CA ILE A 194 -13.26 6.02 0.32
C ILE A 194 -13.05 6.83 1.61
N ARG A 195 -14.14 7.11 2.31
CA ARG A 195 -14.21 7.91 3.54
C ARG A 195 -14.81 7.05 4.65
N PHE A 196 -14.75 7.52 5.90
CA PHE A 196 -15.17 6.79 7.09
C PHE A 196 -16.07 7.70 7.95
N ASN A 197 -17.26 7.21 8.27
CA ASN A 197 -18.18 7.83 9.22
C ASN A 197 -19.16 6.79 9.75
N PHE A 198 -18.92 6.31 10.97
CA PHE A 198 -19.71 5.26 11.63
C PHE A 198 -20.96 5.80 12.36
N GLY A 199 -21.06 7.13 12.54
CA GLY A 199 -22.23 7.77 13.16
C GLY A 199 -22.27 7.72 14.69
N ASP A 200 -21.30 7.09 15.34
CA ASP A 200 -21.21 6.90 16.79
C ASP A 200 -19.79 7.19 17.34
N ALA A 201 -19.45 6.61 18.49
CA ALA A 201 -18.28 6.98 19.28
C ALA A 201 -16.98 6.31 18.77
N LEU A 202 -16.02 7.13 18.36
CA LEU A 202 -14.69 6.72 17.89
C LEU A 202 -13.75 6.30 19.04
N PRO A 203 -12.67 5.52 18.78
CA PRO A 203 -12.24 4.97 17.49
C PRO A 203 -12.95 3.66 17.11
N HIS A 204 -12.97 3.34 15.81
CA HIS A 204 -13.45 2.04 15.29
C HIS A 204 -12.31 1.16 14.83
N ALA A 205 -12.51 -0.15 15.00
CA ALA A 205 -11.60 -1.17 14.53
C ALA A 205 -12.31 -2.03 13.49
N ILE A 206 -11.89 -1.88 12.23
CA ILE A 206 -12.32 -2.74 11.12
C ILE A 206 -11.53 -4.04 11.22
N VAL A 207 -12.21 -5.17 11.33
CA VAL A 207 -11.59 -6.49 11.49
C VAL A 207 -11.93 -7.38 10.29
N PRO A 208 -11.11 -7.37 9.22
CA PRO A 208 -11.33 -8.24 8.09
C PRO A 208 -11.33 -9.71 8.49
N ALA A 209 -12.33 -10.47 8.07
CA ALA A 209 -12.46 -11.91 8.27
C ALA A 209 -11.63 -12.73 7.27
N GLY A 210 -11.02 -12.06 6.29
CA GLY A 210 -10.11 -12.61 5.28
C GLY A 210 -9.37 -11.48 4.56
N PRO A 211 -8.49 -11.78 3.59
CA PRO A 211 -7.76 -10.76 2.85
C PRO A 211 -8.73 -9.77 2.19
N LEU A 212 -8.46 -8.47 2.31
CA LEU A 212 -9.23 -7.45 1.59
C LEU A 212 -8.96 -7.56 0.08
N PRO A 213 -9.94 -7.19 -0.78
CA PRO A 213 -9.72 -7.17 -2.22
C PRO A 213 -8.60 -6.18 -2.58
N ALA A 214 -7.80 -6.50 -3.60
CA ALA A 214 -6.79 -5.58 -4.09
C ALA A 214 -7.45 -4.34 -4.70
N ILE A 215 -6.90 -3.16 -4.43
CA ILE A 215 -7.32 -1.88 -5.02
C ILE A 215 -6.65 -1.77 -6.39
N SER A 216 -7.43 -1.91 -7.46
CA SER A 216 -6.93 -1.97 -8.85
C SER A 216 -7.14 -0.67 -9.63
N VAL A 217 -7.84 0.29 -9.06
CA VAL A 217 -8.11 1.62 -9.63
C VAL A 217 -7.55 2.70 -8.71
N PRO A 218 -7.29 3.92 -9.21
CA PRO A 218 -6.85 5.02 -8.35
C PRO A 218 -7.96 5.41 -7.35
N VAL A 219 -7.66 5.26 -6.07
CA VAL A 219 -8.56 5.64 -4.97
C VAL A 219 -7.85 6.50 -3.92
N VAL A 220 -8.60 7.36 -3.24
CA VAL A 220 -8.16 8.00 -1.99
C VAL A 220 -8.87 7.31 -0.83
N VAL A 221 -8.13 6.51 -0.06
CA VAL A 221 -8.58 5.96 1.24
C VAL A 221 -8.24 6.99 2.32
N ASP A 222 -9.27 7.71 2.79
CA ASP A 222 -9.11 8.90 3.65
C ASP A 222 -9.61 8.65 5.07
N GLY A 223 -8.78 8.06 5.92
CA GLY A 223 -9.06 7.89 7.37
C GLY A 223 -9.24 9.20 8.12
N LEU A 224 -8.77 10.32 7.59
CA LEU A 224 -8.96 11.67 8.17
C LEU A 224 -10.37 12.21 7.98
N SER A 225 -11.22 11.49 7.25
CA SER A 225 -12.64 11.81 7.14
C SER A 225 -13.43 11.45 8.39
N ALA A 226 -12.91 10.58 9.26
CA ALA A 226 -13.51 10.27 10.54
C ALA A 226 -13.54 11.52 11.44
N PRO A 227 -14.67 11.85 12.09
CA PRO A 227 -14.79 13.04 12.92
C PRO A 227 -13.67 13.18 13.96
N GLY A 228 -12.97 14.32 13.99
CA GLY A 228 -11.89 14.57 14.96
C GLY A 228 -10.50 14.03 14.58
N ALA A 229 -10.39 13.22 13.52
CA ALA A 229 -9.09 12.75 13.03
C ALA A 229 -8.29 13.92 12.42
N THR A 230 -7.00 14.02 12.73
CA THR A 230 -6.15 15.11 12.23
C THR A 230 -4.66 14.78 12.24
N CYS A 231 -3.95 15.30 11.23
CA CYS A 231 -2.50 15.22 11.07
C CYS A 231 -1.82 16.59 11.13
N LYS A 232 -2.55 17.64 11.51
CA LYS A 232 -1.98 18.99 11.59
C LYS A 232 -0.94 19.14 12.70
N THR A 233 -0.94 18.22 13.66
CA THR A 233 0.00 18.13 14.79
C THR A 233 0.54 16.71 14.89
N TRP A 234 1.69 16.56 15.53
CA TRP A 234 2.28 15.26 15.84
C TRP A 234 2.43 15.07 17.36
N PRO A 235 2.02 13.92 17.93
CA PRO A 235 1.36 12.80 17.27
C PRO A 235 -0.02 13.17 16.65
N PRO A 236 -0.42 12.58 15.49
CA PRO A 236 -1.75 12.75 14.93
C PRO A 236 -2.82 12.12 15.82
N THR A 237 -4.07 12.53 15.61
CA THR A 237 -5.24 11.81 16.12
C THR A 237 -5.82 10.98 15.00
N LEU A 238 -5.76 9.65 15.12
CA LEU A 238 -6.27 8.69 14.14
C LEU A 238 -7.40 7.86 14.78
N HIS A 239 -8.50 7.68 14.07
CA HIS A 239 -9.71 7.04 14.62
C HIS A 239 -10.14 5.76 13.91
N VAL A 240 -9.51 5.44 12.78
CA VAL A 240 -9.83 4.25 11.99
C VAL A 240 -8.66 3.27 12.12
N VAL A 241 -8.92 2.15 12.76
CA VAL A 241 -7.98 1.05 12.92
C VAL A 241 -8.37 -0.08 11.96
N LEU A 242 -7.46 -0.52 11.12
CA LEU A 242 -7.59 -1.73 10.32
C LEU A 242 -6.79 -2.85 11.02
N ALA A 243 -7.51 -3.82 11.59
CA ALA A 243 -6.97 -4.84 12.48
C ALA A 243 -6.96 -6.23 11.81
N GLY A 244 -5.76 -6.71 11.48
CA GLY A 244 -5.55 -7.90 10.65
C GLY A 244 -5.59 -9.25 11.37
N SER A 245 -5.89 -9.30 12.68
CA SER A 245 -5.76 -10.53 13.49
C SER A 245 -6.64 -11.69 13.00
N SER A 246 -7.65 -11.40 12.18
CA SER A 246 -8.57 -12.38 11.59
C SER A 246 -8.48 -12.48 10.07
N ALA A 247 -7.57 -11.74 9.43
CA ALA A 247 -7.47 -11.66 7.96
C ALA A 247 -6.84 -12.93 7.33
N GLY A 248 -6.22 -13.79 8.13
CA GLY A 248 -5.58 -15.02 7.68
C GLY A 248 -4.08 -14.87 7.38
N SER A 249 -3.42 -16.01 7.13
CA SER A 249 -1.97 -16.03 6.87
C SER A 249 -1.62 -15.41 5.53
N GLY A 250 -0.52 -14.66 5.48
CA GLY A 250 -0.04 -13.93 4.32
C GLY A 250 -0.92 -12.76 3.88
N ALA A 251 -2.01 -12.45 4.62
CA ALA A 251 -2.89 -11.35 4.28
C ALA A 251 -2.18 -10.01 4.49
N ASP A 252 -2.17 -9.17 3.45
CA ASP A 252 -1.79 -7.77 3.56
C ASP A 252 -2.98 -6.94 4.11
N GLY A 253 -2.72 -5.82 4.78
CA GLY A 253 -3.75 -4.90 5.23
C GLY A 253 -4.47 -4.21 4.08
N LEU A 254 -3.73 -3.44 3.28
CA LEU A 254 -4.21 -2.91 2.01
C LEU A 254 -3.25 -3.29 0.89
N HIS A 255 -3.78 -3.77 -0.23
CA HIS A 255 -3.00 -4.08 -1.43
C HIS A 255 -3.35 -3.09 -2.56
N LEU A 256 -2.44 -2.17 -2.85
CA LEU A 256 -2.54 -1.20 -3.95
C LEU A 256 -1.96 -1.84 -5.22
N ALA A 257 -2.80 -2.53 -5.97
CA ALA A 257 -2.43 -3.18 -7.23
C ALA A 257 -2.42 -2.20 -8.42
N GLY A 258 -3.24 -1.15 -8.36
CA GLY A 258 -3.29 -0.08 -9.35
C GLY A 258 -2.36 1.09 -9.02
N ASP A 259 -2.24 2.01 -9.99
CA ASP A 259 -1.45 3.22 -9.87
C ASP A 259 -2.26 4.38 -9.25
N GLY A 260 -1.58 5.38 -8.70
CA GLY A 260 -2.18 6.68 -8.40
C GLY A 260 -3.15 6.73 -7.21
N SER A 261 -3.11 5.76 -6.30
CA SER A 261 -3.90 5.77 -5.07
C SER A 261 -3.24 6.57 -3.95
N THR A 262 -4.04 7.03 -2.99
CA THR A 262 -3.55 7.67 -1.75
C THR A 262 -4.18 6.97 -0.56
N VAL A 263 -3.37 6.55 0.41
CA VAL A 263 -3.81 6.03 1.70
C VAL A 263 -3.35 6.97 2.80
N ARG A 264 -4.28 7.46 3.62
CA ARG A 264 -3.92 8.32 4.75
C ARG A 264 -4.80 8.19 5.97
N GLY A 265 -4.26 8.51 7.13
CA GLY A 265 -5.03 8.66 8.37
C GLY A 265 -5.51 7.35 8.98
N LEU A 266 -4.82 6.24 8.71
CA LEU A 266 -5.18 4.91 9.20
C LEU A 266 -4.15 4.39 10.20
N VAL A 267 -4.62 3.60 11.15
CA VAL A 267 -3.78 2.70 11.95
C VAL A 267 -3.95 1.31 11.36
N ILE A 268 -2.87 0.67 10.90
CA ILE A 268 -2.91 -0.64 10.26
C ILE A 268 -1.96 -1.59 10.99
N GLY A 269 -2.50 -2.64 11.58
CA GLY A 269 -1.74 -3.55 12.44
C GLY A 269 -2.33 -4.95 12.54
N GLY A 270 -1.51 -5.91 12.93
CA GLY A 270 -1.92 -7.30 13.16
C GLY A 270 -2.05 -8.16 11.90
N PHE A 271 -1.50 -7.74 10.75
CA PHE A 271 -1.49 -8.52 9.52
C PHE A 271 -0.27 -9.44 9.43
N ASP A 272 -0.46 -10.71 9.04
CA ASP A 272 0.66 -11.66 8.84
C ASP A 272 1.56 -11.25 7.65
N GLY A 273 0.97 -10.58 6.65
CA GLY A 273 1.68 -9.95 5.53
C GLY A 273 2.13 -8.52 5.82
N ALA A 274 2.14 -7.67 4.80
CA ALA A 274 2.46 -6.26 4.95
C ALA A 274 1.26 -5.46 5.48
N GLY A 275 1.50 -4.41 6.27
CA GLY A 275 0.44 -3.45 6.61
C GLY A 275 -0.15 -2.82 5.35
N ILE A 276 0.71 -2.34 4.45
CA ILE A 276 0.34 -1.95 3.08
C ILE A 276 1.33 -2.58 2.10
N HIS A 277 0.79 -3.19 1.04
CA HIS A 277 1.54 -3.67 -0.11
C HIS A 277 1.21 -2.82 -1.34
N ILE A 278 2.22 -2.16 -1.89
CA ILE A 278 2.13 -1.32 -3.08
C ILE A 278 2.77 -2.07 -4.25
N ALA A 279 1.95 -2.59 -5.17
CA ALA A 279 2.42 -3.20 -6.41
C ALA A 279 2.39 -2.22 -7.59
N GLY A 280 1.48 -1.25 -7.58
CA GLY A 280 1.42 -0.18 -8.59
C GLY A 280 2.38 0.99 -8.33
N SER A 281 2.38 1.95 -9.26
CA SER A 281 3.21 3.16 -9.25
C SER A 281 2.43 4.42 -8.86
N ASP A 282 3.12 5.52 -8.59
CA ASP A 282 2.52 6.83 -8.32
C ASP A 282 1.54 6.85 -7.12
N ASN A 283 1.66 5.89 -6.21
CA ASN A 283 0.84 5.82 -4.99
C ASN A 283 1.42 6.70 -3.87
N ARG A 284 0.57 7.07 -2.92
CA ARG A 284 0.94 7.87 -1.75
C ARG A 284 0.50 7.21 -0.46
N VAL A 285 1.39 7.16 0.51
CA VAL A 285 1.07 6.74 1.89
C VAL A 285 1.50 7.84 2.84
N GLU A 286 0.53 8.43 3.52
CA GLU A 286 0.72 9.65 4.32
C GLU A 286 0.00 9.53 5.66
N CYS A 287 0.54 10.11 6.72
CA CYS A 287 -0.10 10.17 8.04
C CYS A 287 -0.76 8.87 8.52
N SER A 288 -0.06 7.76 8.39
CA SER A 288 -0.55 6.44 8.79
C SER A 288 0.40 5.78 9.77
N TYR A 289 -0.16 4.95 10.66
CA TYR A 289 0.58 4.15 11.63
C TYR A 289 0.57 2.70 11.15
N LEU A 290 1.75 2.15 10.82
CA LEU A 290 1.91 0.80 10.29
C LEU A 290 2.71 -0.03 11.30
N GLY A 291 2.01 -0.90 12.03
CA GLY A 291 2.59 -1.78 13.04
C GLY A 291 2.54 -1.26 14.49
N ALA A 292 1.95 -0.08 14.71
CA ALA A 292 1.78 0.54 16.04
C ALA A 292 0.31 0.82 16.34
N ASN A 293 -0.05 0.88 17.64
CA ASN A 293 -1.40 1.25 18.08
C ASN A 293 -1.72 2.73 17.79
N ALA A 294 -2.98 3.15 17.94
CA ALA A 294 -3.42 4.52 17.64
C ALA A 294 -2.73 5.62 18.49
N ALA A 295 -2.15 5.26 19.65
CA ALA A 295 -1.34 6.17 20.45
C ALA A 295 0.13 6.23 20.00
N GLY A 296 0.56 5.32 19.13
CA GLY A 296 1.93 5.18 18.65
C GLY A 296 2.93 4.73 19.72
N THR A 297 2.47 4.02 20.75
CA THR A 297 3.27 3.65 21.94
C THR A 297 3.42 2.15 22.15
N ALA A 298 2.62 1.32 21.47
CA ALA A 298 2.71 -0.14 21.57
C ALA A 298 2.59 -0.78 20.19
N ALA A 299 3.23 -1.93 20.00
CA ALA A 299 3.20 -2.65 18.74
C ALA A 299 1.83 -3.30 18.50
N LEU A 300 1.38 -3.22 17.25
CA LEU A 300 0.34 -4.04 16.62
C LEU A 300 0.98 -4.70 15.40
N PRO A 301 1.85 -5.71 15.59
CA PRO A 301 2.83 -6.10 14.59
C PRO A 301 2.18 -6.54 13.28
N ASN A 302 2.64 -5.98 12.17
CA ASN A 302 2.50 -6.64 10.88
C ASN A 302 3.72 -7.54 10.61
N GLY A 303 3.70 -8.30 9.52
CA GLY A 303 4.90 -8.87 8.91
C GLY A 303 5.90 -7.76 8.58
N THR A 304 5.66 -7.05 7.48
CA THR A 304 6.40 -5.83 7.07
C THR A 304 5.49 -4.62 7.27
N GLY A 305 6.02 -3.46 7.64
CA GLY A 305 5.19 -2.25 7.75
C GLY A 305 4.62 -1.84 6.40
N LEU A 306 5.50 -1.58 5.44
CA LEU A 306 5.17 -1.20 4.07
C LEU A 306 6.04 -1.98 3.06
N ARG A 307 5.41 -2.66 2.09
CA ARG A 307 6.08 -3.35 0.98
C ARG A 307 5.83 -2.61 -0.33
N VAL A 308 6.88 -2.31 -1.10
CA VAL A 308 6.81 -1.52 -2.33
C VAL A 308 7.47 -2.27 -3.47
N ARG A 309 6.76 -2.39 -4.58
CA ARG A 309 7.21 -3.09 -5.80
C ARG A 309 7.00 -2.29 -7.09
N GLY A 310 6.34 -1.14 -6.99
CA GLY A 310 6.19 -0.19 -8.09
C GLY A 310 7.13 0.99 -7.99
N SER A 311 7.02 1.90 -8.95
CA SER A 311 7.88 3.08 -9.08
C SER A 311 7.16 4.37 -8.67
N SER A 312 7.91 5.45 -8.45
CA SER A 312 7.37 6.80 -8.23
C SER A 312 6.40 6.93 -7.04
N ASN A 313 6.46 6.02 -6.06
CA ASN A 313 5.59 6.08 -4.90
C ASN A 313 6.14 7.08 -3.86
N GLN A 314 5.25 7.78 -3.17
CA GLN A 314 5.60 8.70 -2.09
C GLN A 314 5.17 8.13 -0.74
N ILE A 315 6.13 7.94 0.16
CA ILE A 315 5.93 7.44 1.52
C ILE A 315 6.37 8.53 2.48
N GLY A 316 5.38 9.20 3.05
CA GLY A 316 5.59 10.38 3.87
C GLY A 316 5.72 11.65 3.03
N GLY A 317 6.56 12.58 3.50
CA GLY A 317 6.80 13.86 2.85
C GLY A 317 7.50 14.83 3.81
N THR A 318 7.85 16.02 3.33
CA THR A 318 8.61 17.02 4.11
C THR A 318 7.78 17.75 5.18
N SER A 319 6.47 17.48 5.24
CA SER A 319 5.57 18.10 6.21
C SER A 319 5.22 17.12 7.34
N ILE A 320 4.95 17.67 8.52
CA ILE A 320 4.46 16.87 9.66
C ILE A 320 3.13 16.16 9.35
N ALA A 321 2.32 16.74 8.47
CA ALA A 321 1.00 16.22 8.11
C ALA A 321 1.05 15.02 7.15
N THR A 322 2.21 14.75 6.56
CA THR A 322 2.42 13.60 5.68
C THR A 322 3.18 12.46 6.37
N ARG A 323 3.86 12.72 7.49
CA ARG A 323 4.69 11.76 8.23
C ARG A 323 3.95 10.47 8.59
N ASN A 324 4.55 9.33 8.29
CA ASN A 324 4.08 8.03 8.81
C ASN A 324 4.88 7.59 10.05
N LEU A 325 4.26 6.73 10.86
CA LEU A 325 4.92 5.96 11.91
C LEU A 325 4.96 4.49 11.49
N ILE A 326 6.15 3.92 11.33
CA ILE A 326 6.35 2.56 10.81
C ILE A 326 7.25 1.80 11.78
N ALA A 327 6.62 1.13 12.74
CA ALA A 327 7.28 0.65 13.94
C ALA A 327 6.61 -0.63 14.46
N GLY A 328 7.34 -1.43 15.24
CA GLY A 328 6.78 -2.64 15.85
C GLY A 328 6.45 -3.78 14.90
N ASN A 329 6.92 -3.75 13.64
CA ASN A 329 6.72 -4.82 12.66
C ASN A 329 7.70 -5.97 12.91
N THR A 330 7.31 -7.20 12.55
CA THR A 330 8.12 -8.41 12.83
C THR A 330 9.31 -8.58 11.87
N LEU A 331 9.24 -7.99 10.68
CA LEU A 331 10.28 -7.95 9.66
C LEU A 331 10.80 -6.51 9.49
N ASP A 332 10.90 -6.04 8.24
CA ASP A 332 11.39 -4.72 7.90
C ASP A 332 10.32 -3.65 8.18
N GLY A 333 10.74 -2.42 8.45
CA GLY A 333 9.82 -1.28 8.49
C GLY A 333 9.25 -1.02 7.09
N ILE A 334 10.15 -0.68 6.15
CA ILE A 334 9.83 -0.52 4.73
C ILE A 334 10.70 -1.46 3.91
N ALA A 335 10.10 -2.25 3.02
CA ALA A 335 10.81 -3.05 2.04
C ALA A 335 10.49 -2.56 0.63
N VAL A 336 11.48 -2.06 -0.10
CA VAL A 336 11.39 -1.76 -1.54
C VAL A 336 12.04 -2.93 -2.27
N GLU A 337 11.21 -3.72 -2.92
CA GLU A 337 11.59 -4.97 -3.58
C GLU A 337 11.43 -4.82 -5.10
N PRO A 338 12.15 -5.61 -5.90
CA PRO A 338 11.80 -5.76 -7.30
C PRO A 338 10.35 -6.23 -7.47
N GLY A 339 9.66 -5.72 -8.50
CA GLY A 339 8.30 -6.11 -8.84
C GLY A 339 8.22 -7.47 -9.54
N ALA A 340 7.09 -7.77 -10.18
CA ALA A 340 6.99 -8.95 -11.05
C ALA A 340 7.99 -8.85 -12.21
N SER A 341 8.25 -9.95 -12.93
CA SER A 341 9.24 -9.98 -14.03
C SER A 341 9.06 -8.78 -14.99
N GLY A 342 10.08 -7.92 -15.07
CA GLY A 342 10.07 -6.71 -15.90
C GLY A 342 9.54 -5.44 -15.23
N GLN A 343 9.30 -5.45 -13.92
CA GLN A 343 8.92 -4.27 -13.13
C GLN A 343 10.03 -3.87 -12.17
N ASP A 344 10.58 -2.69 -12.41
CA ASP A 344 11.56 -2.03 -11.55
C ASP A 344 10.85 -1.20 -10.45
N SER A 345 11.54 -1.01 -9.33
CA SER A 345 11.12 -0.14 -8.22
C SER A 345 12.02 1.09 -8.18
N LEU A 346 11.74 2.03 -9.07
CA LEU A 346 12.53 3.24 -9.29
C LEU A 346 11.85 4.47 -8.71
N TYR A 347 12.65 5.48 -8.36
CA TYR A 347 12.16 6.83 -8.03
C TYR A 347 11.12 6.85 -6.91
N ASN A 348 11.13 5.89 -5.99
CA ASN A 348 10.30 5.95 -4.80
C ASN A 348 10.91 6.95 -3.81
N HIS A 349 10.05 7.74 -3.17
CA HIS A 349 10.43 8.78 -2.22
C HIS A 349 9.98 8.38 -0.82
N ILE A 350 10.93 8.14 0.08
CA ILE A 350 10.70 7.81 1.49
C ILE A 350 11.21 8.98 2.33
N GLN A 351 10.31 9.83 2.82
CA GLN A 351 10.69 11.11 3.42
C GLN A 351 9.91 11.41 4.71
N GLY A 352 10.60 11.98 5.70
CA GLY A 352 9.98 12.54 6.90
C GLY A 352 9.27 11.54 7.81
N ASN A 353 9.52 10.23 7.67
CA ASN A 353 8.87 9.16 8.44
C ASN A 353 9.59 8.88 9.77
N TYR A 354 8.87 8.34 10.74
CA TYR A 354 9.42 7.77 11.97
C TYR A 354 9.41 6.24 11.86
N ILE A 355 10.59 5.62 11.98
CA ILE A 355 10.81 4.19 11.73
C ILE A 355 11.53 3.58 12.92
N GLY A 356 10.92 2.57 13.55
CA GLY A 356 11.48 1.85 14.71
C GLY A 356 11.44 2.60 16.04
N VAL A 357 10.82 3.78 16.08
CA VAL A 357 10.54 4.59 17.28
C VAL A 357 9.04 4.71 17.54
N GLN A 358 8.66 5.14 18.74
CA GLN A 358 7.29 5.54 19.08
C GLN A 358 6.95 6.89 18.46
N ALA A 359 5.69 7.32 18.62
CA ALA A 359 5.23 8.62 18.13
C ALA A 359 5.95 9.82 18.77
N ASP A 360 6.66 9.66 19.89
CA ASP A 360 7.51 10.73 20.44
C ASP A 360 8.82 10.95 19.64
N GLY A 361 9.14 10.04 18.71
CA GLY A 361 10.32 10.09 17.85
C GLY A 361 11.62 9.64 18.52
N VAL A 362 11.58 9.16 19.77
CA VAL A 362 12.77 8.83 20.57
C VAL A 362 12.65 7.53 21.36
N THR A 363 11.46 7.15 21.81
CA THR A 363 11.29 5.91 22.58
C THR A 363 11.32 4.73 21.61
N PRO A 364 12.07 3.65 21.90
CA PRO A 364 12.14 2.49 21.00
C PRO A 364 10.79 1.81 20.77
N LEU A 365 10.51 1.48 19.51
CA LEU A 365 9.46 0.56 19.07
C LEU A 365 9.96 -0.19 17.82
N ALA A 366 11.00 -0.98 18.04
CA ALA A 366 11.81 -1.63 17.01
C ALA A 366 11.00 -2.39 15.94
N ASN A 367 11.42 -2.29 14.69
CA ASN A 367 11.10 -3.30 13.67
C ASN A 367 12.06 -4.49 13.82
N GLY A 368 11.62 -5.72 13.52
CA GLY A 368 12.38 -6.94 13.80
C GLY A 368 13.60 -7.17 12.90
N ARG A 369 13.68 -6.52 11.74
CA ARG A 369 14.82 -6.56 10.81
C ARG A 369 15.33 -5.15 10.51
N ASP A 370 15.42 -4.77 9.23
CA ASP A 370 15.97 -3.48 8.82
C ASP A 370 14.90 -2.38 8.96
N GLY A 371 15.33 -1.15 9.22
CA GLY A 371 14.41 0.00 9.18
C GLY A 371 13.84 0.17 7.77
N ILE A 372 14.75 0.23 6.79
CA ILE A 372 14.44 0.24 5.36
C ILE A 372 15.33 -0.76 4.63
N ARG A 373 14.75 -1.59 3.78
CA ARG A 373 15.48 -2.48 2.89
C ARG A 373 15.23 -2.10 1.44
N LEU A 374 16.29 -1.90 0.67
CA LEU A 374 16.27 -1.64 -0.77
C LEU A 374 16.84 -2.85 -1.53
N GLY A 375 16.02 -3.46 -2.35
CA GLY A 375 16.34 -4.68 -3.08
C GLY A 375 16.19 -5.94 -2.25
N ASP A 376 16.29 -7.06 -2.96
CA ASP A 376 16.44 -8.39 -2.37
C ASP A 376 17.89 -8.84 -2.53
N ALA A 377 18.34 -9.78 -1.68
CA ALA A 377 19.67 -10.36 -1.79
C ALA A 377 19.99 -10.77 -3.23
N PRO A 378 21.24 -10.54 -3.70
CA PRO A 378 21.59 -10.67 -5.12
C PRO A 378 21.10 -12.00 -5.69
N VAL A 379 20.25 -11.91 -6.71
CA VAL A 379 19.80 -13.09 -7.45
C VAL A 379 21.03 -13.65 -8.16
N THR A 380 21.61 -14.72 -7.64
CA THR A 380 22.83 -15.36 -8.16
C THR A 380 22.65 -16.02 -9.54
N ALA A 381 21.51 -15.81 -10.20
CA ALA A 381 21.25 -16.33 -11.54
C ALA A 381 21.62 -15.28 -12.60
N ALA A 382 22.84 -15.39 -13.11
CA ALA A 382 23.24 -14.65 -14.32
C ALA A 382 22.24 -14.93 -15.46
N GLY A 383 21.61 -13.88 -16.00
CA GLY A 383 20.80 -13.97 -17.21
C GLY A 383 19.28 -13.80 -17.04
N THR A 384 18.78 -13.53 -15.83
CA THR A 384 17.43 -12.96 -15.67
C THR A 384 17.52 -11.43 -15.72
N THR A 385 16.56 -10.76 -16.37
CA THR A 385 16.41 -9.29 -16.25
C THR A 385 16.39 -8.94 -14.77
N VAL A 386 17.43 -8.27 -14.29
CA VAL A 386 17.50 -7.82 -12.89
C VAL A 386 16.52 -6.68 -12.80
N ASN A 387 15.34 -6.95 -12.24
CA ASN A 387 14.43 -5.88 -11.85
C ASN A 387 15.20 -4.97 -10.88
N ASP A 388 15.27 -3.69 -11.20
CA ASP A 388 16.17 -2.74 -10.56
C ASP A 388 15.47 -2.02 -9.39
N VAL A 389 16.16 -1.90 -8.25
CA VAL A 389 15.73 -1.07 -7.11
C VAL A 389 16.70 0.10 -7.01
N ALA A 390 16.60 1.01 -7.97
CA ALA A 390 17.56 2.09 -8.18
C ALA A 390 16.90 3.46 -8.18
N SER A 391 17.71 4.52 -8.05
CA SER A 391 17.25 5.90 -8.14
C SER A 391 16.15 6.27 -7.13
N ASN A 392 16.05 5.54 -6.02
CA ASN A 392 15.12 5.86 -4.95
C ASN A 392 15.71 6.95 -4.03
N LEU A 393 14.85 7.75 -3.42
CA LEU A 393 15.21 8.80 -2.47
C LEU A 393 14.78 8.40 -1.06
N VAL A 394 15.74 8.25 -0.16
CA VAL A 394 15.51 8.10 1.29
C VAL A 394 16.00 9.37 1.98
N GLY A 395 15.07 10.18 2.45
CA GLY A 395 15.33 11.47 3.10
C GLY A 395 15.20 12.65 2.13
N GLY A 396 16.20 13.53 2.04
CA GLY A 396 16.14 14.69 1.13
C GLY A 396 17.37 15.59 1.19
N ASP A 397 17.24 16.84 0.75
CA ASP A 397 18.34 17.82 0.77
C ASP A 397 18.63 18.38 2.17
N ASP A 398 17.65 18.31 3.08
CA ASP A 398 17.77 18.80 4.45
C ASP A 398 17.00 17.91 5.45
N ALA A 399 17.24 18.15 6.75
CA ALA A 399 16.69 17.35 7.84
C ALA A 399 15.15 17.39 7.94
N SER A 400 14.45 18.34 7.30
CA SER A 400 12.98 18.36 7.29
C SER A 400 12.40 17.24 6.41
N ALA A 401 13.16 16.79 5.42
CA ALA A 401 12.85 15.64 4.58
C ALA A 401 13.40 14.32 5.15
N GLY A 402 14.33 14.40 6.11
CA GLY A 402 14.98 13.26 6.74
C GLY A 402 14.00 12.34 7.47
N ASN A 403 14.20 11.03 7.32
CA ASN A 403 13.53 10.05 8.17
C ASN A 403 14.27 9.94 9.51
N VAL A 404 13.55 9.58 10.58
CA VAL A 404 14.13 9.07 11.82
C VAL A 404 14.08 7.55 11.75
N ILE A 405 15.24 6.91 11.75
CA ILE A 405 15.41 5.46 11.58
C ILE A 405 16.25 4.95 12.74
N ALA A 406 15.60 4.34 13.73
CA ALA A 406 16.30 3.93 14.93
C ALA A 406 15.78 2.63 15.52
N HIS A 407 16.64 1.97 16.30
CA HIS A 407 16.29 0.75 17.05
C HIS A 407 15.84 -0.42 16.18
N SER A 408 16.20 -0.45 14.89
CA SER A 408 15.91 -1.58 14.02
C SER A 408 16.65 -2.82 14.52
N GLY A 409 16.03 -4.00 14.42
CA GLY A 409 16.59 -5.28 14.85
C GLY A 409 17.83 -5.73 14.08
N ARG A 410 18.15 -5.04 12.97
CA ARG A 410 19.35 -5.18 12.13
C ARG A 410 19.94 -3.80 11.77
N ASN A 411 20.11 -3.50 10.49
CA ASN A 411 20.63 -2.23 10.01
C ASN A 411 19.53 -1.16 10.00
N GLY A 412 19.91 0.12 10.03
CA GLY A 412 18.97 1.21 9.75
C GLY A 412 18.45 1.10 8.31
N ILE A 413 19.37 1.05 7.35
CA ILE A 413 19.09 0.87 5.93
C ILE A 413 20.02 -0.19 5.34
N THR A 414 19.48 -1.20 4.67
CA THR A 414 20.26 -2.16 3.87
C THR A 414 19.99 -1.96 2.39
N VAL A 415 21.04 -1.92 1.57
CA VAL A 415 20.95 -1.85 0.10
C VAL A 415 21.55 -3.14 -0.49
N PHE A 416 20.69 -4.08 -0.89
CA PHE A 416 21.13 -5.41 -1.33
C PHE A 416 21.66 -5.47 -2.77
N CYS A 417 21.14 -4.59 -3.61
CA CYS A 417 21.49 -4.52 -5.01
C CYS A 417 21.42 -3.07 -5.46
N CYS A 418 21.80 -2.86 -6.71
CA CYS A 418 21.30 -1.74 -7.49
C CYS A 418 21.96 -0.39 -7.13
N ALA A 419 21.93 0.56 -8.06
CA ALA A 419 22.72 1.79 -7.95
C ALA A 419 21.85 3.03 -7.77
N ASN A 420 22.48 4.16 -7.45
CA ASN A 420 21.84 5.47 -7.43
C ASN A 420 20.72 5.66 -6.40
N ASN A 421 20.64 4.82 -5.37
CA ASN A 421 19.75 5.09 -4.25
C ASN A 421 20.37 6.20 -3.40
N ARG A 422 19.70 7.35 -3.39
CA ARG A 422 20.12 8.53 -2.64
C ARG A 422 19.64 8.39 -1.20
N ILE A 423 20.56 8.34 -0.24
CA ILE A 423 20.27 8.19 1.18
C ILE A 423 20.84 9.40 1.91
N THR A 424 20.06 10.47 2.05
CA THR A 424 20.60 11.75 2.54
C THR A 424 19.72 12.40 3.59
N ALA A 425 20.36 13.13 4.50
CA ALA A 425 19.72 13.92 5.57
C ALA A 425 18.83 13.12 6.55
N ASN A 426 18.98 11.79 6.60
CA ASN A 426 18.28 10.96 7.60
C ASN A 426 18.97 11.05 8.96
N ALA A 427 18.18 10.92 10.03
CA ALA A 427 18.66 10.65 11.37
C ALA A 427 18.63 9.13 11.59
N ILE A 428 19.78 8.48 11.59
CA ILE A 428 19.93 7.03 11.70
C ILE A 428 20.75 6.74 12.95
N TYR A 429 20.20 6.02 13.93
CA TYR A 429 20.89 5.77 15.20
C TYR A 429 20.33 4.59 16.00
N SER A 430 21.12 4.06 16.92
CA SER A 430 20.79 2.96 17.83
C SER A 430 20.18 1.72 17.15
N ASN A 431 20.51 1.44 15.89
CA ASN A 431 20.20 0.16 15.26
C ASN A 431 21.16 -0.91 15.79
N THR A 432 20.80 -2.20 15.70
CA THR A 432 21.64 -3.26 16.31
C THR A 432 22.89 -3.60 15.49
N GLN A 433 22.90 -3.22 14.22
CA GLN A 433 24.01 -3.38 13.29
C GLN A 433 24.42 -2.00 12.73
N LEU A 434 24.63 -1.86 11.41
CA LEU A 434 25.06 -0.59 10.80
C LEU A 434 23.90 0.37 10.57
N GLY A 435 24.22 1.67 10.47
CA GLY A 435 23.23 2.67 10.06
C GLY A 435 22.84 2.50 8.59
N ILE A 436 23.82 2.31 7.71
CA ILE A 436 23.67 2.00 6.30
C ILE A 436 24.62 0.85 5.99
N ASP A 437 24.11 -0.21 5.35
CA ASP A 437 24.87 -1.38 4.91
C ASP A 437 24.70 -1.55 3.40
N LEU A 438 25.82 -1.50 2.67
CA LEU A 438 25.87 -1.68 1.22
C LEU A 438 26.33 -3.11 0.92
N VAL A 439 25.44 -3.94 0.41
CA VAL A 439 25.74 -5.36 0.26
C VAL A 439 26.45 -5.62 -1.06
N GLY A 440 27.61 -6.25 -0.99
CA GLY A 440 28.38 -6.69 -2.14
C GLY A 440 27.77 -7.92 -2.84
N ALA A 441 28.38 -8.31 -3.95
CA ALA A 441 27.96 -9.49 -4.72
C ALA A 441 28.08 -10.82 -3.93
N ASP A 442 28.85 -10.84 -2.85
CA ASP A 442 28.96 -11.98 -1.93
C ASP A 442 27.76 -12.12 -0.98
N GLY A 443 26.89 -11.11 -0.91
CA GLY A 443 25.72 -11.10 -0.04
C GLY A 443 26.05 -10.96 1.45
N ILE A 444 27.29 -10.58 1.79
CA ILE A 444 27.75 -10.46 3.17
C ILE A 444 27.34 -9.10 3.72
N LEU A 445 26.70 -9.09 4.89
CA LEU A 445 26.36 -7.88 5.63
C LEU A 445 27.57 -7.39 6.44
N GLY A 446 27.71 -6.08 6.54
CA GLY A 446 28.74 -5.43 7.33
C GLY A 446 29.51 -4.39 6.53
N VAL A 447 30.54 -3.81 7.16
CA VAL A 447 31.23 -2.66 6.61
C VAL A 447 31.90 -3.01 5.29
N THR A 448 31.56 -2.24 4.27
CA THR A 448 32.17 -2.33 2.95
C THR A 448 33.49 -1.59 2.93
N ALA A 449 34.57 -2.28 2.55
CA ALA A 449 35.89 -1.66 2.57
C ALA A 449 36.08 -0.71 1.39
N ASN A 450 36.57 0.50 1.68
CA ASN A 450 37.00 1.43 0.65
C ASN A 450 38.06 0.82 -0.28
N ASP A 451 37.90 0.98 -1.60
CA ASP A 451 38.82 0.54 -2.65
C ASP A 451 39.36 1.72 -3.48
N SER A 452 40.33 1.45 -4.36
CA SER A 452 40.96 2.50 -5.16
C SER A 452 40.12 2.82 -6.39
N GLY A 453 39.42 3.95 -6.34
CA GLY A 453 38.72 4.55 -7.47
C GLY A 453 37.27 4.10 -7.59
N ASP A 454 36.72 3.39 -6.59
CA ASP A 454 35.33 2.96 -6.51
C ASP A 454 34.94 2.07 -7.70
N LEU A 455 35.69 0.99 -7.89
CA LEU A 455 35.60 0.14 -9.08
C LEU A 455 34.74 -1.11 -8.88
N ASP A 456 34.34 -1.40 -7.65
CA ASP A 456 33.49 -2.53 -7.32
C ASP A 456 32.00 -2.23 -7.58
N SER A 457 31.17 -3.24 -7.33
CA SER A 457 29.75 -3.22 -7.68
C SER A 457 28.95 -3.96 -6.62
N GLY A 458 27.76 -3.47 -6.34
CA GLY A 458 26.87 -4.00 -5.31
C GLY A 458 25.79 -2.98 -5.01
N GLY A 459 25.23 -3.04 -3.81
CA GLY A 459 24.36 -1.98 -3.32
C GLY A 459 25.03 -0.61 -3.43
N ASN A 460 24.40 0.32 -4.14
CA ASN A 460 24.93 1.66 -4.40
C ASN A 460 26.36 1.67 -4.95
N ASP A 461 26.69 0.73 -5.84
CA ASP A 461 28.04 0.59 -6.41
C ASP A 461 29.14 0.47 -5.34
N LEU A 462 28.78 0.06 -4.11
CA LEU A 462 29.68 0.01 -2.95
C LEU A 462 30.42 1.32 -2.67
N GLN A 463 29.79 2.44 -3.04
CA GLN A 463 30.32 3.80 -2.97
C GLN A 463 31.19 4.02 -1.72
N ASN A 464 32.48 4.29 -1.96
CA ASN A 464 33.46 4.65 -0.94
C ASN A 464 32.95 5.79 -0.03
N PHE A 465 33.12 5.64 1.28
CA PHE A 465 32.81 6.66 2.28
C PHE A 465 34.01 7.58 2.58
N PRO A 466 33.78 8.79 3.12
CA PRO A 466 34.86 9.67 3.59
C PRO A 466 35.68 9.02 4.71
N VAL A 467 36.99 9.21 4.73
CA VAL A 467 37.85 8.81 5.84
C VAL A 467 38.17 10.03 6.70
N LEU A 468 37.62 10.08 7.91
CA LEU A 468 37.85 11.17 8.86
C LEU A 468 39.17 10.94 9.60
N ALA A 469 40.10 11.89 9.50
CA ALA A 469 41.45 11.75 10.06
C ALA A 469 41.60 12.42 11.44
N SER A 470 40.92 13.55 11.66
CA SER A 470 40.94 14.25 12.94
C SER A 470 39.77 15.21 13.08
N ALA A 471 39.36 15.45 14.33
CA ALA A 471 38.45 16.51 14.75
C ALA A 471 39.07 17.23 15.96
N ALA A 472 40.16 17.96 15.72
CA ALA A 472 40.96 18.59 16.76
C ALA A 472 40.85 20.13 16.69
N GLY A 473 40.49 20.78 17.81
CA GLY A 473 40.41 22.25 17.94
C GLY A 473 39.37 22.91 17.02
N ALA A 474 38.60 23.89 17.53
CA ALA A 474 37.59 24.67 16.79
C ALA A 474 36.60 23.91 15.87
N ALA A 475 36.47 22.58 16.02
CA ALA A 475 35.65 21.68 15.17
C ALA A 475 36.06 21.63 13.69
N THR A 476 37.36 21.76 13.39
CA THR A 476 37.88 21.45 12.04
C THR A 476 38.00 19.94 11.86
N ILE A 477 37.20 19.38 10.95
CA ILE A 477 37.29 17.99 10.52
C ILE A 477 38.22 17.92 9.31
N THR A 478 39.31 17.17 9.43
CA THR A 478 40.18 16.85 8.28
C THR A 478 39.83 15.48 7.74
N ALA A 479 39.60 15.36 6.44
CA ALA A 479 39.19 14.10 5.84
C ALA A 479 39.72 13.93 4.41
N THR A 480 39.65 12.69 3.93
CA THR A 480 39.92 12.32 2.55
C THR A 480 38.77 11.55 1.96
N LEU A 481 38.61 11.60 0.64
CA LEU A 481 37.77 10.69 -0.11
C LEU A 481 38.57 10.19 -1.32
N ASN A 482 38.52 8.87 -1.54
CA ASN A 482 38.94 8.23 -2.78
C ASN A 482 37.69 7.60 -3.39
N SER A 483 37.29 8.03 -4.59
CA SER A 483 36.18 7.44 -5.32
C SER A 483 36.36 7.71 -6.83
N ALA A 484 35.30 7.70 -7.64
CA ALA A 484 35.38 7.94 -9.08
C ALA A 484 36.09 9.27 -9.40
N ALA A 485 36.97 9.23 -10.41
CA ALA A 485 37.80 10.36 -10.81
C ALA A 485 36.99 11.52 -11.42
N SER A 486 37.41 12.75 -11.12
CA SER A 486 36.81 13.99 -11.65
C SER A 486 35.29 14.07 -11.44
N ALA A 487 34.80 13.54 -10.32
CA ALA A 487 33.38 13.47 -9.99
C ALA A 487 33.05 14.35 -8.78
N LEU A 488 31.80 14.85 -8.75
CA LEU A 488 31.29 15.66 -7.65
C LEU A 488 30.65 14.79 -6.58
N TYR A 489 30.86 15.15 -5.32
CA TYR A 489 30.28 14.47 -4.17
C TYR A 489 29.72 15.47 -3.17
N ARG A 490 28.56 15.15 -2.63
CA ARG A 490 28.00 15.77 -1.44
C ARG A 490 28.45 14.96 -0.24
N ILE A 491 29.09 15.62 0.72
CA ILE A 491 29.53 15.03 1.97
C ILE A 491 28.62 15.55 3.08
N GLU A 492 28.03 14.63 3.84
CA GLU A 492 27.27 14.96 5.05
C GLU A 492 28.06 14.58 6.28
N PHE A 493 28.13 15.48 7.25
CA PHE A 493 28.72 15.20 8.56
C PHE A 493 27.62 15.06 9.60
N PHE A 494 27.72 14.02 10.42
CA PHE A 494 26.77 13.73 11.47
C PHE A 494 27.45 13.71 12.84
N ALA A 495 26.68 14.04 13.87
CA ALA A 495 27.03 13.77 15.25
C ALA A 495 26.10 12.71 15.85
N GLY A 496 26.63 11.93 16.78
CA GLY A 496 25.87 11.12 17.72
C GLY A 496 26.46 11.18 19.12
N ASP A 497 25.74 10.62 20.08
CA ASP A 497 26.17 10.58 21.49
C ASP A 497 27.34 9.63 21.75
N ALA A 498 27.49 8.58 20.93
CA ALA A 498 28.59 7.61 21.02
C ALA A 498 28.89 6.99 19.65
N CYS A 499 30.10 6.45 19.49
CA CYS A 499 30.40 5.63 18.32
C CYS A 499 29.59 4.33 18.38
N ASP A 500 29.11 3.89 17.23
CA ASP A 500 28.52 2.55 17.11
C ASP A 500 29.56 1.46 17.47
N THR A 501 29.05 0.32 17.92
CA THR A 501 29.86 -0.83 18.34
C THR A 501 30.72 -1.42 17.22
N SER A 502 30.32 -1.27 15.95
CA SER A 502 31.13 -1.68 14.80
C SER A 502 32.37 -0.81 14.58
N GLY A 503 32.43 0.38 15.22
CA GLY A 503 33.43 1.41 14.95
C GLY A 503 33.13 2.24 13.70
N TYR A 504 32.12 1.86 12.92
CA TYR A 504 31.56 2.62 11.81
C TYR A 504 30.22 3.15 12.26
N GLY A 505 30.14 4.47 12.43
CA GLY A 505 29.08 5.03 13.25
C GLY A 505 27.88 5.42 12.41
N GLU A 506 26.71 5.29 12.99
CA GLU A 506 25.48 5.82 12.41
C GLU A 506 25.49 7.38 12.39
N GLY A 507 24.42 7.99 11.92
CA GLY A 507 24.31 9.44 11.80
C GLY A 507 23.04 9.98 12.45
N GLU A 508 23.08 10.25 13.76
CA GLU A 508 21.90 10.70 14.51
C GLU A 508 21.47 12.11 14.11
N ARG A 509 22.42 13.05 14.03
CA ARG A 509 22.12 14.46 13.79
C ARG A 509 23.01 15.03 12.68
N LEU A 510 22.39 15.43 11.57
CA LEU A 510 23.06 16.15 10.49
C LEU A 510 23.61 17.49 11.03
N LEU A 511 24.90 17.72 10.82
CA LEU A 511 25.60 18.92 11.28
C LEU A 511 25.83 19.92 10.17
N ASP A 512 26.34 19.43 9.04
CA ASP A 512 26.77 20.26 7.92
C ASP A 512 26.83 19.43 6.64
N THR A 513 26.85 20.11 5.51
CA THR A 513 26.91 19.52 4.17
C THR A 513 27.85 20.34 3.30
N ILE A 514 28.76 19.67 2.60
CA ILE A 514 29.62 20.31 1.60
C ILE A 514 29.56 19.58 0.27
N THR A 515 29.93 20.28 -0.80
CA THR A 515 30.14 19.68 -2.12
C THR A 515 31.60 19.85 -2.50
N LEU A 516 32.22 18.77 -2.97
CA LEU A 516 33.61 18.75 -3.42
C LEU A 516 33.78 17.93 -4.69
N MET A 517 34.93 18.06 -5.35
CA MET A 517 35.28 17.31 -6.56
C MET A 517 36.54 16.48 -6.32
N THR A 518 36.52 15.21 -6.72
CA THR A 518 37.72 14.37 -6.76
C THR A 518 38.63 14.79 -7.92
N ASN A 519 39.94 14.60 -7.78
CA ASN A 519 40.88 14.87 -8.87
C ASN A 519 40.82 13.78 -9.96
N SER A 520 41.67 13.90 -10.99
CA SER A 520 41.76 12.93 -12.08
C SER A 520 42.19 11.51 -11.66
N SER A 521 42.63 11.33 -10.42
CA SER A 521 42.98 10.05 -9.83
C SER A 521 41.96 9.59 -8.78
N GLY A 522 40.80 10.25 -8.67
CA GLY A 522 39.75 9.87 -7.72
C GLY A 522 39.94 10.41 -6.30
N ASN A 523 40.99 11.19 -6.04
CA ASN A 523 41.35 11.61 -4.68
C ASN A 523 40.94 13.05 -4.39
N VAL A 524 40.56 13.31 -3.14
CA VAL A 524 40.43 14.65 -2.57
C VAL A 524 40.80 14.61 -1.09
N GLN A 525 41.51 15.64 -0.63
CA GLN A 525 41.75 15.92 0.78
C GLN A 525 41.18 17.29 1.09
N PHE A 526 40.48 17.42 2.20
CA PHE A 526 39.79 18.65 2.57
C PHE A 526 39.76 18.84 4.09
N SER A 527 39.40 20.06 4.49
CA SER A 527 39.17 20.42 5.88
C SER A 527 37.89 21.24 5.96
N GLN A 528 36.98 20.84 6.83
CA GLN A 528 35.69 21.49 7.01
C GLN A 528 35.54 21.96 8.45
N ASN A 529 35.17 23.22 8.64
CA ASN A 529 34.84 23.75 9.96
C ASN A 529 33.36 23.50 10.22
N VAL A 530 33.05 22.52 11.07
CA VAL A 530 31.67 22.18 11.42
C VAL A 530 31.30 22.89 12.71
N ALA A 531 30.46 23.93 12.64
CA ALA A 531 30.11 24.71 13.82
C ALA A 531 29.28 23.89 14.81
N GLY A 532 29.46 24.14 16.12
CA GLY A 532 28.54 23.64 17.15
C GLY A 532 28.65 22.14 17.46
N VAL A 533 29.76 21.48 17.12
CA VAL A 533 30.01 20.09 17.54
C VAL A 533 30.41 20.07 19.03
N PRO A 534 29.68 19.37 19.93
CA PRO A 534 30.09 19.21 21.32
C PRO A 534 31.40 18.43 21.46
N ASP A 535 32.22 18.75 22.46
CA ASP A 535 33.38 17.90 22.80
C ASP A 535 32.90 16.52 23.26
N GLY A 536 33.59 15.46 22.83
CA GLY A 536 33.17 14.08 23.10
C GLY A 536 32.08 13.54 22.18
N ALA A 537 31.52 14.34 21.26
CA ALA A 537 30.57 13.84 20.28
C ALA A 537 31.25 12.87 19.30
N ALA A 538 30.55 11.78 18.99
CA ALA A 538 30.91 10.87 17.91
C ALA A 538 30.61 11.51 16.56
N LEU A 539 31.54 11.44 15.62
CA LEU A 539 31.45 12.05 14.30
C LEU A 539 31.61 11.01 13.21
N THR A 540 30.69 11.05 12.25
CA THR A 540 30.65 10.19 11.07
C THR A 540 30.32 11.03 9.84
N ALA A 541 30.56 10.46 8.65
CA ALA A 541 30.20 11.11 7.40
C ALA A 541 29.77 10.12 6.33
N THR A 542 28.94 10.57 5.40
CA THR A 542 28.60 9.85 4.17
C THR A 542 29.03 10.64 2.94
N ALA A 543 29.20 9.96 1.82
CA ALA A 543 29.43 10.56 0.51
C ALA A 543 28.30 10.14 -0.45
N THR A 544 27.67 11.12 -1.09
CA THR A 544 26.70 10.88 -2.16
C THR A 544 27.24 11.45 -3.47
N ARG A 545 27.29 10.61 -4.51
CA ARG A 545 27.71 11.03 -5.85
C ARG A 545 26.72 12.04 -6.44
N LEU A 546 27.24 13.06 -7.12
CA LEU A 546 26.45 14.01 -7.91
C LEU A 546 26.68 13.71 -9.38
N LEU A 547 25.60 13.41 -10.08
CA LEU A 547 25.57 13.23 -11.52
C LEU A 547 25.26 14.58 -12.16
N SER A 548 25.83 14.84 -13.34
CA SER A 548 25.68 16.10 -14.08
C SER A 548 24.23 16.58 -14.08
N ALA A 549 23.99 17.87 -13.84
CA ALA A 549 22.67 18.45 -13.99
C ALA A 549 22.24 18.43 -15.48
N PRO A 550 21.17 17.73 -15.88
CA PRO A 550 20.42 18.16 -17.05
C PRO A 550 19.78 19.51 -16.73
N ALA A 551 19.41 20.29 -17.75
CA ALA A 551 18.61 21.49 -17.56
C ALA A 551 17.31 21.14 -16.81
N GLY A 552 17.29 21.32 -15.47
CA GLY A 552 16.20 20.85 -14.62
C GLY A 552 16.54 20.60 -13.15
N GLY A 553 17.82 20.46 -12.76
CA GLY A 553 18.22 20.29 -11.36
C GLY A 553 19.43 19.38 -11.17
N GLN A 554 19.92 19.28 -9.93
CA GLN A 554 21.03 18.41 -9.56
C GLN A 554 20.56 16.95 -9.48
N VAL A 555 21.18 16.06 -10.25
CA VAL A 555 20.91 14.62 -10.17
C VAL A 555 21.87 14.00 -9.18
N TYR A 556 21.35 13.18 -8.28
CA TYR A 556 22.15 12.46 -7.30
C TYR A 556 22.28 11.00 -7.70
N GLY A 557 23.39 10.39 -7.33
CA GLY A 557 23.67 8.97 -7.50
C GLY A 557 23.83 8.26 -6.16
N SER A 558 24.65 7.22 -6.17
CA SER A 558 24.88 6.31 -5.06
C SER A 558 25.38 7.02 -3.80
N THR A 559 24.87 6.60 -2.64
CA THR A 559 25.34 7.05 -1.32
C THR A 559 26.10 5.93 -0.61
N SER A 560 27.23 6.28 -0.01
CA SER A 560 28.07 5.38 0.79
C SER A 560 27.41 4.94 2.09
N GLU A 561 27.99 3.92 2.73
CA GLU A 561 27.85 3.71 4.17
C GLU A 561 28.39 4.91 4.96
N PHE A 562 28.22 4.88 6.28
CA PHE A 562 28.88 5.84 7.14
C PHE A 562 30.37 5.53 7.32
N SER A 563 31.17 6.58 7.46
CA SER A 563 32.59 6.49 7.76
C SER A 563 32.87 5.80 9.10
N ALA A 564 34.12 5.36 9.27
CA ALA A 564 34.66 5.09 10.58
C ALA A 564 34.43 6.28 11.52
N CYS A 565 34.05 5.99 12.76
CA CYS A 565 33.74 6.99 13.76
C CYS A 565 35.01 7.62 14.33
N ILE A 566 35.00 8.94 14.53
CA ILE A 566 36.00 9.63 15.34
C ILE A 566 35.30 10.42 16.46
N VAL A 567 35.97 10.59 17.60
CA VAL A 567 35.43 11.38 18.71
C VAL A 567 36.06 12.76 18.71
N LYS A 568 35.25 13.82 18.79
CA LYS A 568 35.76 15.18 18.86
C LYS A 568 36.60 15.39 20.13
N GLY A 569 37.83 15.87 19.93
CA GLY A 569 38.75 16.17 21.04
C GLY A 569 39.63 15.00 21.48
N GLU A 570 39.41 13.79 20.94
CA GLU A 570 40.34 12.68 21.12
C GLU A 570 41.41 12.71 20.02
N THR A 571 42.69 12.61 20.41
CA THR A 571 43.79 12.46 19.46
C THR A 571 43.81 11.02 18.95
N VAL A 572 43.32 10.79 17.73
CA VAL A 572 43.45 9.49 17.05
C VAL A 572 44.92 9.30 16.64
N THR A 573 45.60 8.32 17.23
CA THR A 573 46.88 7.84 16.67
C THR A 573 46.55 7.07 15.39
N PRO A 574 47.15 7.41 14.24
CA PRO A 574 46.85 6.71 12.99
C PRO A 574 47.14 5.21 13.14
N PRO A 575 46.32 4.34 12.54
CA PRO A 575 46.60 2.91 12.55
C PRO A 575 48.00 2.67 11.95
N PRO A 576 48.78 1.70 12.49
CA PRO A 576 50.04 1.34 11.89
C PRO A 576 49.81 0.94 10.43
N ALA A 577 50.68 1.43 9.54
CA ALA A 577 50.65 1.10 8.12
C ALA A 577 50.50 -0.42 7.93
N PRO A 578 49.72 -0.89 6.94
CA PRO A 578 49.49 -2.31 6.73
C PRO A 578 50.84 -3.03 6.61
N GLN A 579 51.13 -3.89 7.57
CA GLN A 579 52.27 -4.80 7.44
C GLN A 579 51.93 -5.76 6.31
N ALA A 580 52.77 -5.79 5.27
CA ALA A 580 52.67 -6.77 4.21
C ALA A 580 52.80 -8.17 4.82
N THR A 581 51.67 -8.83 5.03
CA THR A 581 51.62 -10.24 5.42
C THR A 581 52.08 -11.05 4.21
N LEU A 582 53.35 -11.45 4.22
CA LEU A 582 53.91 -12.35 3.24
C LEU A 582 53.20 -13.71 3.40
N PHE A 583 52.25 -14.03 2.53
CA PHE A 583 51.67 -15.37 2.45
C PHE A 583 52.76 -16.34 2.00
N LEU A 584 53.32 -17.10 2.96
CA LEU A 584 54.09 -18.30 2.66
C LEU A 584 53.12 -19.40 2.23
N PRO A 585 53.25 -19.99 1.02
CA PRO A 585 52.38 -21.07 0.60
C PRO A 585 52.63 -22.30 1.47
N ALA A 586 51.54 -22.89 1.98
CA ALA A 586 51.59 -24.10 2.77
C ALA A 586 52.20 -25.26 1.96
N ILE A 587 53.33 -25.77 2.42
CA ILE A 587 53.91 -27.02 1.94
C ILE A 587 53.03 -28.16 2.46
N ALA A 588 52.33 -28.84 1.54
CA ALA A 588 51.68 -30.11 1.81
C ALA A 588 52.74 -31.15 2.22
N ARG A 589 52.58 -31.74 3.42
CA ARG A 589 53.26 -32.99 3.77
C ARG A 589 52.28 -34.14 3.57
N GLN A 590 52.80 -35.18 2.91
CA GLN A 590 52.17 -36.44 2.52
C GLN A 590 51.46 -37.17 3.65
#